data_AF-D8LKH4-F1
#
_entry.id   AF-D8LKH4-F1
#
_cell.length_a   1.000
_cell.length_b   1.000
_cell.length_c   1.000
_cell.angle_alpha   90.00
_cell.angle_beta   90.00
_cell.angle_gamma   90.00
#
_symmetry.space_group_name_H-M   'P 1'
#
loop_
_entity.id
_entity.type
_entity.pdbx_description
1 polymer ?
#
loop_
_entity_poly.entity_id
_entity_poly.type
_entity_poly.pdbx_seq_one_letter_code
_entity_poly.pdbx_strand_id
1 'polypeptide(L)'
;MRGKLKHIQSYITSLEYNYTGEAFFVKKKDRGFRHVTSTAKLIIREALPIQCVEAVFVGAYLTADMAEVDRFPVCFRSSLDGRVYRHIVLAVRSGGKWGSLGLSRRDKLMYKELKYDLFSKLVGDFRESYASSWHRLEQVWVGFPLPHDISSNVAIKWKVLVV
;
A
#
# COMPACT_ATOMS: atom_id res chain seq x y z
N MET A 1 11.92 14.47 2.09
CA MET A 1 11.12 13.25 1.81
C MET A 1 9.87 13.10 2.67
N ARG A 2 9.98 13.03 4.02
CA ARG A 2 8.84 12.82 4.94
C ARG A 2 7.62 13.71 4.66
N GLY A 3 7.84 15.01 4.49
CA GLY A 3 6.78 15.96 4.15
C GLY A 3 6.05 15.60 2.86
N LYS A 4 6.76 15.27 1.77
CA LYS A 4 6.16 14.88 0.49
C LYS A 4 5.28 13.62 0.63
N LEU A 5 5.80 12.58 1.30
CA LEU A 5 5.04 11.35 1.56
C LEU A 5 3.79 11.61 2.42
N LYS A 6 3.88 12.52 3.40
CA LYS A 6 2.71 12.93 4.21
C LYS A 6 1.63 13.59 3.35
N HIS A 7 2.00 14.48 2.42
CA HIS A 7 1.03 15.10 1.49
C HIS A 7 0.40 14.07 0.56
N ILE A 8 1.18 13.13 0.02
CA ILE A 8 0.67 12.02 -0.79
C ILE A 8 -0.34 11.19 0.01
N GLN A 9 -0.02 10.88 1.27
CA GLN A 9 -0.96 10.19 2.14
C GLN A 9 -2.23 11.01 2.40
N SER A 10 -2.11 12.31 2.66
CA SER A 10 -3.27 13.19 2.85
C SER A 10 -4.19 13.17 1.64
N TYR A 11 -3.62 13.21 0.43
CA TYR A 11 -4.39 13.04 -0.82
C TYR A 11 -5.07 11.67 -0.93
N ILE A 12 -4.35 10.58 -0.64
CA ILE A 12 -4.94 9.22 -0.63
C ILE A 12 -6.10 9.15 0.38
N THR A 13 -5.96 9.80 1.54
CA THR A 13 -6.96 9.80 2.60
C THR A 13 -8.18 10.64 2.22
N SER A 14 -8.01 11.74 1.48
CA SER A 14 -9.13 12.57 1.01
C SER A 14 -10.00 11.91 -0.05
N LEU A 15 -9.56 10.80 -0.64
CA LEU A 15 -10.41 9.97 -1.50
C LEU A 15 -11.38 9.12 -0.68
N GLU A 16 -11.19 8.99 0.63
CA GLU A 16 -12.03 8.21 1.56
C GLU A 16 -11.99 6.69 1.34
N TYR A 17 -12.20 5.94 2.44
CA TYR A 17 -12.31 4.50 2.37
C TYR A 17 -13.69 4.11 1.83
N ASN A 18 -13.73 3.25 0.81
CA ASN A 18 -14.97 2.79 0.23
C ASN A 18 -15.69 1.76 1.12
N TYR A 19 -16.84 2.17 1.68
CA TYR A 19 -17.75 1.35 2.49
C TYR A 19 -19.00 0.85 1.73
N THR A 20 -19.18 1.19 0.45
CA THR A 20 -20.41 0.86 -0.30
C THR A 20 -20.55 -0.62 -0.61
N GLY A 21 -19.44 -1.37 -0.57
CA GLY A 21 -19.40 -2.79 -0.95
C GLY A 21 -19.20 -3.02 -2.44
N GLU A 22 -19.24 -1.96 -3.26
CA GLU A 22 -19.03 -2.03 -4.71
C GLU A 22 -17.65 -1.49 -5.11
N ALA A 23 -17.00 -2.18 -6.04
CA ALA A 23 -15.70 -1.74 -6.56
C ALA A 23 -15.88 -0.82 -7.77
N PHE A 24 -15.53 0.46 -7.63
CA PHE A 24 -15.57 1.42 -8.75
C PHE A 24 -14.45 1.21 -9.78
N PHE A 25 -13.33 0.59 -9.38
CA PHE A 25 -12.15 0.43 -10.24
C PHE A 25 -11.73 -1.03 -10.39
N VAL A 26 -11.43 -1.42 -11.65
CA VAL A 26 -10.99 -2.77 -12.00
C VAL A 26 -9.54 -3.00 -11.57
N LYS A 27 -9.34 -3.97 -10.69
CA LYS A 27 -8.04 -4.33 -10.12
C LYS A 27 -7.50 -5.60 -10.78
N LYS A 28 -6.48 -5.48 -11.64
CA LYS A 28 -5.77 -6.61 -12.27
C LYS A 28 -4.33 -6.66 -11.77
N LYS A 29 -4.04 -7.59 -10.87
CA LYS A 29 -2.72 -7.75 -10.21
C LYS A 29 -1.73 -8.58 -11.04
N ASP A 30 -2.21 -9.29 -12.04
CA ASP A 30 -1.43 -10.06 -13.00
C ASP A 30 -0.77 -9.18 -14.09
N ARG A 31 -1.18 -7.92 -14.20
CA ARG A 31 -0.68 -6.98 -15.19
C ARG A 31 0.56 -6.20 -14.71
N GLY A 32 1.29 -5.65 -15.67
CA GLY A 32 2.47 -4.83 -15.39
C GLY A 32 2.15 -3.45 -14.79
N PHE A 33 3.20 -2.69 -14.49
CA PHE A 33 3.09 -1.39 -13.84
C PHE A 33 2.27 -0.36 -14.63
N ARG A 34 2.26 -0.45 -15.97
CA ARG A 34 1.36 0.33 -16.84
C ARG A 34 -0.12 0.23 -16.45
N HIS A 35 -0.59 -0.94 -16.01
CA HIS A 35 -1.98 -1.11 -15.55
C HIS A 35 -2.22 -0.40 -14.21
N VAL A 36 -1.24 -0.47 -13.32
CA VAL A 36 -1.28 0.24 -12.02
C VAL A 36 -1.39 1.75 -12.25
N THR A 37 -0.54 2.29 -13.14
CA THR A 37 -0.50 3.72 -13.41
C THR A 37 -1.72 4.21 -14.19
N SER A 38 -2.22 3.45 -15.17
CA SER A 38 -3.47 3.81 -15.86
C SER A 38 -4.66 3.82 -14.91
N THR A 39 -4.74 2.84 -14.01
CA THR A 39 -5.81 2.77 -13.00
C THR A 39 -5.69 3.91 -11.98
N ALA A 40 -4.47 4.24 -11.53
CA ALA A 40 -4.23 5.37 -10.63
C ALA A 40 -4.66 6.71 -11.26
N LYS A 41 -4.34 6.93 -12.55
CA LYS A 41 -4.79 8.12 -13.29
C LYS A 41 -6.32 8.20 -13.36
N LEU A 42 -6.99 7.07 -13.57
CA LEU A 42 -8.45 7.01 -13.55
C LEU A 42 -9.01 7.36 -12.17
N ILE A 43 -8.46 6.78 -11.09
CA ILE A 43 -8.86 7.11 -9.71
C ILE A 43 -8.73 8.61 -9.43
N ILE A 44 -7.60 9.20 -9.79
CA ILE A 44 -7.34 10.63 -9.60
C ILE A 44 -8.35 11.49 -10.37
N ARG A 45 -8.73 11.06 -11.57
CA ARG A 45 -9.70 11.77 -12.42
C ARG A 45 -11.13 11.70 -11.88
N GLU A 46 -11.57 10.50 -11.47
CA GLU A 46 -12.96 10.28 -11.01
C GLU A 46 -13.17 10.68 -9.54
N ALA A 47 -12.09 10.71 -8.73
CA ALA A 47 -12.12 11.10 -7.32
C ALA A 47 -13.16 10.35 -6.47
N LEU A 48 -13.43 9.08 -6.80
CA LEU A 48 -14.35 8.22 -6.06
C LEU A 48 -13.67 7.50 -4.88
N PRO A 49 -14.43 7.05 -3.87
CA PRO A 49 -13.90 6.25 -2.76
C PRO A 49 -13.13 5.00 -3.18
N ILE A 50 -12.05 4.71 -2.46
CA ILE A 50 -11.11 3.64 -2.79
C ILE A 50 -10.89 2.66 -1.65
N GLN A 51 -10.29 1.49 -1.94
CA GLN A 51 -9.83 0.54 -0.94
C GLN A 51 -8.31 0.41 -0.93
N CYS A 52 -7.79 -0.49 -0.09
CA CYS A 52 -6.37 -0.66 0.14
C CYS A 52 -5.55 -0.95 -1.14
N VAL A 53 -6.10 -1.70 -2.10
CA VAL A 53 -5.39 -2.00 -3.36
C VAL A 53 -5.31 -0.76 -4.27
N GLU A 54 -6.41 -0.03 -4.43
CA GLU A 54 -6.42 1.23 -5.19
C GLU A 54 -5.48 2.26 -4.56
N ALA A 55 -5.45 2.36 -3.23
CA ALA A 55 -4.53 3.24 -2.51
C ALA A 55 -3.06 2.92 -2.80
N VAL A 56 -2.70 1.63 -2.89
CA VAL A 56 -1.36 1.20 -3.32
C VAL A 56 -1.07 1.63 -4.75
N PHE A 57 -2.06 1.59 -5.65
CA PHE A 57 -1.87 2.01 -7.04
C PHE A 57 -1.63 3.52 -7.13
N VAL A 58 -2.45 4.31 -6.44
CA VAL A 58 -2.31 5.78 -6.37
C VAL A 58 -0.97 6.15 -5.73
N GLY A 59 -0.64 5.55 -4.58
CA GLY A 59 0.63 5.79 -3.90
C GLY A 59 1.84 5.45 -4.77
N ALA A 60 1.78 4.34 -5.51
CA ALA A 60 2.86 3.96 -6.42
C ALA A 60 3.00 4.95 -7.59
N TYR A 61 1.89 5.36 -8.20
CA TYR A 61 1.92 6.35 -9.28
C TYR A 61 2.47 7.70 -8.81
N LEU A 62 1.98 8.25 -7.70
CA LEU A 62 2.39 9.56 -7.17
C LEU A 62 3.84 9.60 -6.68
N THR A 63 4.46 8.44 -6.47
CA THR A 63 5.87 8.32 -6.08
C THR A 63 6.76 7.79 -7.20
N ALA A 64 6.24 7.60 -8.42
CA ALA A 64 6.99 7.02 -9.52
C ALA A 64 8.17 7.90 -9.98
N ASP A 65 8.04 9.22 -9.94
CA ASP A 65 9.11 10.16 -10.31
C ASP A 65 10.08 10.48 -9.15
N MET A 66 9.92 9.80 -8.00
CA MET A 66 10.79 9.99 -6.83
C MET A 66 11.86 8.89 -6.80
N ALA A 67 12.93 9.05 -7.58
CA ALA A 67 13.97 8.03 -7.76
C ALA A 67 14.65 7.59 -6.45
N GLU A 68 14.62 8.43 -5.41
CA GLU A 68 15.16 8.15 -4.08
C GLU A 68 14.20 7.36 -3.17
N VAL A 69 13.02 6.95 -3.67
CA VAL A 69 11.98 6.22 -2.94
C VAL A 69 11.76 4.84 -3.56
N ASP A 70 12.32 3.81 -2.93
CA ASP A 70 11.96 2.43 -3.25
C ASP A 70 10.56 2.14 -2.71
N ARG A 71 9.74 1.40 -3.47
CA ARG A 71 8.33 1.12 -3.13
C ARG A 71 8.05 -0.36 -3.24
N PHE A 72 7.51 -0.96 -2.19
CA PHE A 72 7.28 -2.39 -2.07
C PHE A 72 5.83 -2.66 -1.68
N PRO A 73 5.09 -3.52 -2.41
CA PRO A 73 3.79 -3.94 -1.94
C PRO A 73 3.96 -4.92 -0.76
N VAL A 74 3.27 -4.65 0.35
CA VAL A 74 3.26 -5.52 1.53
C VAL A 74 1.83 -5.96 1.80
N CYS A 75 1.57 -7.25 1.67
CA CYS A 75 0.26 -7.84 1.90
C CYS A 75 0.22 -8.49 3.29
N PHE A 76 -0.90 -8.37 3.97
CA PHE A 76 -1.14 -9.00 5.27
C PHE A 76 -2.34 -9.93 5.19
N ARG A 77 -2.24 -11.09 5.83
CA ARG A 77 -3.38 -11.97 6.17
C ARG A 77 -3.50 -11.99 7.68
N SER A 78 -4.70 -11.71 8.17
CA SER A 78 -5.01 -11.75 9.59
C SER A 78 -6.31 -12.51 9.83
N SER A 79 -6.57 -12.88 11.07
CA SER A 79 -7.84 -13.47 11.49
C SER A 79 -8.43 -12.78 12.71
N LEU A 80 -9.76 -12.71 12.76
CA LEU A 80 -10.56 -12.27 13.90
C LEU A 80 -11.82 -13.14 13.92
N ASP A 81 -12.14 -13.73 15.07
CA ASP A 81 -13.34 -14.58 15.28
C ASP A 81 -13.55 -15.64 14.19
N GLY A 82 -12.47 -16.38 13.87
CA GLY A 82 -12.49 -17.43 12.84
C GLY A 82 -12.55 -16.94 11.39
N ARG A 83 -12.69 -15.64 11.15
CA ARG A 83 -12.74 -15.04 9.80
C ARG A 83 -11.37 -14.56 9.36
N VAL A 84 -11.07 -14.72 8.07
CA VAL A 84 -9.82 -14.29 7.46
C VAL A 84 -9.99 -12.95 6.77
N TYR A 85 -9.06 -12.03 7.00
CA TYR A 85 -9.00 -10.72 6.40
C TYR A 85 -7.69 -10.53 5.63
N ARG A 86 -7.77 -9.82 4.51
CA ARG A 86 -6.61 -9.49 3.68
C ARG A 86 -6.49 -7.98 3.56
N HIS A 87 -5.26 -7.51 3.61
CA HIS A 87 -4.92 -6.09 3.52
C HIS A 87 -3.63 -5.90 2.73
N ILE A 88 -3.41 -4.70 2.20
CA ILE A 88 -2.18 -4.34 1.52
C ILE A 88 -1.83 -2.88 1.79
N VAL A 89 -0.54 -2.60 1.93
CA VAL A 89 0.03 -1.24 1.97
C VAL A 89 1.21 -1.15 1.01
N LEU A 90 1.63 0.08 0.69
CA LEU A 90 2.85 0.35 -0.06
C LEU A 90 3.93 0.74 0.95
N ALA A 91 4.80 -0.20 1.31
CA ALA A 91 5.99 0.15 2.07
C ALA A 91 6.93 0.99 1.21
N VAL A 92 7.53 2.01 1.81
CA VAL A 92 8.44 2.93 1.15
C VAL A 92 9.76 2.98 1.90
N ARG A 93 10.87 3.01 1.17
CA ARG A 93 12.22 3.18 1.72
C ARG A 93 12.88 4.38 1.07
N SER A 94 13.44 5.28 1.88
CA SER A 94 14.23 6.41 1.40
C SER A 94 15.19 6.88 2.50
N GLY A 95 16.44 7.21 2.13
CA GLY A 95 17.46 7.63 3.08
C GLY A 95 17.72 6.61 4.21
N GLY A 96 17.67 5.31 3.89
CA GLY A 96 17.85 4.22 4.86
C GLY A 96 16.71 4.03 5.87
N LYS A 97 15.62 4.82 5.77
CA LYS A 97 14.44 4.70 6.64
C LYS A 97 13.28 4.08 5.88
N TRP A 98 12.42 3.41 6.62
CA TRP A 98 11.20 2.75 6.16
C TRP A 98 9.96 3.45 6.68
N GLY A 99 8.87 3.35 5.92
CA GLY A 99 7.54 3.83 6.26
C GLY A 99 6.50 3.18 5.32
N SER A 100 5.26 3.67 5.31
CA SER A 100 4.25 3.17 4.39
C SER A 100 3.24 4.23 3.98
N LEU A 101 2.71 4.05 2.77
CA LEU A 101 1.50 4.70 2.26
C LEU A 101 0.40 3.65 2.13
N GLY A 102 -0.86 4.06 2.24
CA GLY A 102 -1.98 3.17 1.99
C GLY A 102 -3.28 3.71 2.53
N LEU A 103 -4.31 2.86 2.53
CA LEU A 103 -5.62 3.22 3.07
C LEU A 103 -6.24 2.02 3.76
N SER A 104 -6.86 2.25 4.91
CA SER A 104 -7.48 1.24 5.75
C SER A 104 -8.65 1.84 6.50
N ARG A 105 -9.57 0.99 6.97
CA ARG A 105 -10.63 1.35 7.92
C ARG A 105 -10.09 1.69 9.32
N ARG A 106 -8.80 1.44 9.55
CA ARG A 106 -8.11 1.69 10.82
C ARG A 106 -6.87 2.52 10.55
N ASP A 107 -6.74 3.66 11.21
CA ASP A 107 -5.64 4.60 10.96
C ASP A 107 -4.26 4.00 11.20
N LYS A 108 -4.16 3.11 12.19
CA LYS A 108 -2.92 2.41 12.52
C LYS A 108 -2.51 1.35 11.49
N LEU A 109 -3.36 1.01 10.53
CA LEU A 109 -3.12 -0.01 9.51
C LEU A 109 -2.91 0.59 8.10
N MET A 110 -2.49 1.85 7.99
CA MET A 110 -2.22 2.49 6.70
C MET A 110 -0.88 3.24 6.67
N TYR A 111 -0.90 4.55 6.90
CA TYR A 111 0.28 5.39 6.90
C TYR A 111 1.16 5.12 8.11
N LYS A 112 2.45 4.93 7.84
CA LYS A 112 3.49 4.92 8.86
C LYS A 112 4.57 5.89 8.41
N GLU A 113 4.94 6.81 9.30
CA GLU A 113 5.98 7.80 9.01
C GLU A 113 7.28 7.11 8.58
N LEU A 114 8.02 7.74 7.66
CA LEU A 114 9.33 7.29 7.20
C LEU A 114 10.40 7.48 8.31
N LYS A 115 10.37 6.62 9.33
CA LYS A 115 11.19 6.72 10.54
C LYS A 115 11.89 5.42 10.95
N TYR A 116 11.46 4.26 10.46
CA TYR A 116 11.96 2.97 10.93
C TYR A 116 13.30 2.62 10.28
N ASP A 117 14.32 2.25 11.06
CA ASP A 117 15.64 1.88 10.51
C ASP A 117 15.64 0.55 9.77
N LEU A 118 14.70 -0.33 10.13
CA LEU A 118 14.62 -1.69 9.62
C LEU A 118 13.20 -1.96 9.14
N PHE A 119 13.10 -2.71 8.05
CA PHE A 119 11.81 -3.18 7.54
C PHE A 119 11.06 -4.03 8.58
N SER A 120 11.77 -4.85 9.36
CA SER A 120 11.18 -5.65 10.44
C SER A 120 10.53 -4.81 11.53
N LYS A 121 11.08 -3.62 11.85
CA LYS A 121 10.46 -2.68 12.81
C LYS A 121 9.15 -2.10 12.25
N LEU A 122 9.10 -1.77 10.95
CA LEU A 122 7.86 -1.34 10.29
C LEU A 122 6.80 -2.45 10.33
N VAL A 123 7.16 -3.69 9.98
CA VAL A 123 6.25 -4.85 10.03
C VAL A 123 5.81 -5.14 11.48
N GLY A 124 6.71 -5.01 12.45
CA GLY A 124 6.40 -5.14 13.87
C GLY A 124 5.31 -4.16 14.35
N ASP A 125 5.38 -2.91 13.91
CA ASP A 125 4.35 -1.91 14.21
C ASP A 125 2.99 -2.26 13.56
N PHE A 126 2.98 -2.80 12.33
CA PHE A 126 1.75 -3.34 11.75
C PHE A 126 1.18 -4.52 12.56
N ARG A 127 2.04 -5.43 13.04
CA ARG A 127 1.63 -6.55 13.89
C ARG A 127 0.96 -6.06 15.18
N GLU A 128 1.57 -5.08 15.86
CA GLU A 128 1.00 -4.45 17.05
C GLU A 128 -0.32 -3.72 16.74
N SER A 129 -0.39 -3.05 15.59
CA SER A 129 -1.59 -2.37 15.12
C SER A 129 -2.75 -3.34 14.87
N TYR A 130 -2.48 -4.52 14.29
CA TYR A 130 -3.45 -5.59 14.15
C TYR A 130 -3.92 -6.13 15.50
N ALA A 131 -2.98 -6.43 16.40
CA ALA A 131 -3.29 -6.91 17.75
C ALA A 131 -4.17 -5.91 18.51
N SER A 132 -3.88 -4.61 18.41
CA SER A 132 -4.71 -3.55 19.01
C SER A 132 -6.11 -3.44 18.41
N SER A 133 -6.34 -4.05 17.25
CA SER A 133 -7.65 -4.17 16.60
C SER A 133 -8.27 -5.55 16.82
N TRP A 134 -7.73 -6.37 17.72
CA TRP A 134 -8.14 -7.74 18.03
C TRP A 134 -7.89 -8.77 16.91
N HIS A 135 -7.15 -8.37 15.88
CA HIS A 135 -6.73 -9.29 14.82
C HIS A 135 -5.45 -10.02 15.22
N ARG A 136 -5.40 -11.32 14.94
CA ARG A 136 -4.15 -12.09 14.91
C ARG A 136 -3.54 -12.01 13.52
N LEU A 137 -2.31 -11.50 13.41
CA LEU A 137 -1.58 -11.47 12.15
C LEU A 137 -1.02 -12.88 11.86
N GLU A 138 -1.43 -13.47 10.75
CA GLU A 138 -1.09 -14.86 10.38
C GLU A 138 0.08 -14.93 9.41
N GLN A 139 0.14 -14.00 8.45
CA GLN A 139 1.12 -14.06 7.37
C GLN A 139 1.37 -12.68 6.76
N VAL A 140 2.62 -12.40 6.44
CA VAL A 140 3.04 -11.21 5.69
C VAL A 140 3.67 -11.66 4.38
N TRP A 141 3.26 -11.04 3.27
CA TRP A 141 3.95 -11.20 1.99
C TRP A 141 4.57 -9.88 1.56
N VAL A 142 5.80 -9.95 1.07
CA VAL A 142 6.52 -8.81 0.49
C VAL A 142 6.74 -9.07 -0.98
N GLY A 143 6.37 -8.11 -1.82
CA GLY A 143 6.68 -8.13 -3.25
C GLY A 143 8.04 -7.51 -3.58
N PHE A 144 8.41 -7.61 -4.85
CA PHE A 144 9.59 -6.89 -5.36
C PHE A 144 9.36 -5.37 -5.40
N PRO A 145 10.44 -4.57 -5.42
CA PRO A 145 10.34 -3.14 -5.69
C PRO A 145 9.54 -2.88 -6.98
N LEU A 146 8.61 -1.94 -6.92
CA LEU A 146 7.88 -1.50 -8.10
C LEU A 146 8.81 -0.67 -9.01
N PRO A 147 8.75 -0.83 -10.34
CA PRO A 147 9.57 -0.07 -11.27
C PRO A 147 9.13 1.40 -11.33
N HIS A 148 10.07 2.33 -11.47
CA HIS A 148 9.77 3.76 -11.63
C HIS A 148 9.17 4.08 -13.01
N ASP A 149 9.55 3.32 -14.04
CA ASP A 149 8.99 3.46 -15.39
C ASP A 149 7.48 3.12 -15.41
N ILE A 150 6.66 4.17 -15.47
CA ILE A 150 5.20 4.11 -15.49
C ILE A 150 4.61 3.39 -16.71
N SER A 151 5.41 3.17 -17.76
CA SER A 151 5.01 2.48 -18.99
C SER A 151 5.37 0.99 -19.00
N SER A 152 6.06 0.52 -17.95
CA SER A 152 6.55 -0.85 -17.86
C SER A 152 5.42 -1.89 -17.88
N ASN A 153 5.57 -2.88 -18.76
CA ASN A 153 4.67 -4.03 -18.86
C ASN A 153 5.16 -5.24 -18.02
N VAL A 154 6.28 -5.11 -17.30
CA VAL A 154 6.81 -6.20 -16.46
C VAL A 154 5.81 -6.52 -15.36
N ALA A 155 5.40 -7.78 -15.28
CA ALA A 155 4.41 -8.24 -14.31
C ALA A 155 4.91 -8.00 -12.87
N ILE A 156 4.06 -7.37 -12.06
CA ILE A 156 4.41 -7.07 -10.67
C ILE A 156 4.39 -8.35 -9.85
N LYS A 157 5.48 -8.59 -9.12
CA LYS A 157 5.56 -9.70 -8.17
C LYS A 157 5.11 -9.23 -6.80
N TRP A 158 3.83 -9.42 -6.49
CA TRP A 158 3.19 -8.93 -5.25
C TRP A 158 3.52 -9.74 -3.99
N LYS A 159 3.92 -11.01 -4.15
CA LYS A 159 4.13 -11.96 -3.06
C LYS A 159 5.33 -12.84 -3.39
N VAL A 160 6.51 -12.38 -3.03
CA VAL A 160 7.77 -13.10 -3.29
C VAL A 160 8.28 -13.73 -2.00
N LEU A 161 8.43 -12.91 -0.96
CA LEU A 161 8.85 -13.35 0.35
C LEU A 161 7.62 -13.59 1.23
N VAL A 162 7.66 -14.67 2.00
CA VAL A 162 6.72 -14.93 3.10
C VAL A 162 7.47 -14.72 4.41
N VAL A 163 6.88 -13.93 5.31
CA VAL A 163 7.39 -13.66 6.66
C VAL A 163 6.29 -13.95 7.67
#